data_AF-A0A1V9ZT42-F1
#
_entry.id   AF-A0A1V9ZT42-F1
#
_cell.length_a   1.000
_cell.length_b   1.000
_cell.length_c   1.000
_cell.angle_alpha   90.00
_cell.angle_beta   90.00
_cell.angle_gamma   90.00
#
_symmetry.space_group_name_H-M   'P 1'
#
loop_
_entity.id
_entity.type
_entity.pdbx_description
1 polymer ?
#
loop_
_entity_poly.entity_id
_entity_poly.type
_entity_poly.pdbx_seq_one_letter_code
_entity_poly.pdbx_strand_id
1 'polypeptide(L)'
;MRLVRAVAVAVLAAAAVLGDEAAVGVDGAVPTAPVFVPSSLPEDLAQIASLTELLTKVQATASTCESAAAGHRDEISQLQAKVKKAEDVAQAAQTALHDEAKAHVKSQQALSEYKRLHIDALSQEVARREHAEKELAVHMETEASLGRDLREHQEAVDLLKSELAKEMARGLTLQQDAIKHRDDLMELIVSYDQLKEDFKALQAVHDEALDHLAHPMLADYLAARGNDLGEMRPELKAALAKARAVIRVPADVAAAVAQGKNVLLQSHENIRSNVAPLVGDSHATSATVVIVGVLMAPPVYVVALFVRGLQRRLQAQHVVLVLNFLAMCFFGAVGASSVLLDADVLRGLQATNPGSYILLQLVTLGFFLVHTGASVLFGLATTPLRVQLGQLAHVVVSLVVVVHYYEHIWAKAMLDMDHHVHAGTFFLYAFVYLLGLGPALLAAAYDKVRDAKRS
;
A
#
# COMPACT_ATOMS: atom_id res chain seq x y z
N MET A 1 12.64 -40.05 62.49
CA MET A 1 12.48 -41.52 62.40
C MET A 1 13.51 -42.14 63.34
N ARG A 2 13.11 -43.01 64.29
CA ARG A 2 13.22 -44.49 64.20
C ARG A 2 14.62 -44.95 63.73
N LEU A 3 15.49 -45.48 64.58
CA LEU A 3 15.45 -46.71 65.43
C LEU A 3 15.92 -47.98 64.69
N VAL A 4 16.71 -48.77 65.44
CA VAL A 4 16.65 -50.25 65.53
C VAL A 4 17.39 -51.11 64.48
N ARG A 5 18.51 -51.69 64.95
CA ARG A 5 18.94 -53.11 64.89
C ARG A 5 19.33 -53.75 63.53
N ALA A 6 20.06 -54.88 63.50
CA ALA A 6 21.10 -55.44 64.40
C ALA A 6 21.67 -56.76 63.79
N VAL A 7 22.65 -57.37 64.50
CA VAL A 7 22.90 -58.83 64.60
C VAL A 7 23.47 -59.55 63.36
N ALA A 8 24.79 -59.81 63.42
CA ALA A 8 25.35 -61.11 63.79
C ALA A 8 26.57 -60.84 64.70
N VAL A 9 26.73 -61.31 65.95
CA VAL A 9 26.57 -62.67 66.55
C VAL A 9 27.63 -63.61 65.97
N ALA A 10 28.86 -63.57 66.51
CA ALA A 10 29.39 -64.36 67.65
C ALA A 10 30.03 -65.68 67.15
N VAL A 11 31.06 -66.30 67.74
CA VAL A 11 31.45 -66.62 69.15
C VAL A 11 33.02 -66.74 69.15
N LEU A 12 33.83 -66.48 70.18
CA LEU A 12 33.94 -67.07 71.54
C LEU A 12 34.78 -66.16 72.49
N ALA A 13 34.82 -66.50 73.78
CA ALA A 13 35.54 -65.83 74.89
C ALA A 13 37.05 -66.22 74.95
N ALA A 14 37.92 -65.74 75.87
CA ALA A 14 37.68 -65.10 77.19
C ALA A 14 38.87 -64.25 77.72
N ALA A 15 38.60 -63.49 78.79
CA ALA A 15 39.50 -62.80 79.76
C ALA A 15 40.52 -61.75 79.21
N ALA A 16 40.58 -60.47 79.63
CA ALA A 16 40.47 -59.79 80.95
C ALA A 16 41.81 -59.76 81.74
N VAL A 17 42.23 -58.66 82.40
CA VAL A 17 41.64 -57.30 82.54
C VAL A 17 42.74 -56.23 82.76
N LEU A 18 42.35 -54.94 82.78
CA LEU A 18 43.20 -53.75 83.00
C LEU A 18 43.58 -53.52 84.50
N GLY A 19 44.31 -52.43 84.78
CA GLY A 19 44.59 -51.90 86.12
C GLY A 19 43.35 -51.37 86.89
N ASP A 20 43.48 -50.59 87.97
CA ASP A 20 44.57 -49.64 88.26
C ASP A 20 44.72 -49.29 89.78
N GLU A 21 45.73 -48.47 90.09
CA GLU A 21 46.05 -47.67 91.31
C GLU A 21 45.45 -47.97 92.73
N ALA A 22 46.38 -48.25 93.66
CA ALA A 22 46.65 -47.55 94.94
C ALA A 22 45.58 -47.35 96.05
N ALA A 23 45.89 -47.76 97.30
CA ALA A 23 46.43 -46.89 98.38
C ALA A 23 46.12 -47.32 99.85
N VAL A 24 47.00 -46.92 100.79
CA VAL A 24 46.84 -46.79 102.28
C VAL A 24 46.54 -48.04 103.17
N GLY A 25 47.55 -48.47 103.97
CA GLY A 25 47.53 -48.22 105.43
C GLY A 25 47.46 -49.37 106.49
N VAL A 26 48.40 -49.30 107.45
CA VAL A 26 48.29 -49.60 108.92
C VAL A 26 48.38 -51.07 109.44
N ASP A 27 49.44 -51.29 110.25
CA ASP A 27 49.69 -52.16 111.43
C ASP A 27 48.92 -53.47 111.74
N GLY A 28 49.64 -54.51 112.20
CA GLY A 28 49.01 -55.67 112.86
C GLY A 28 49.87 -56.88 113.28
N ALA A 29 50.59 -56.77 114.41
CA ALA A 29 51.03 -57.89 115.29
C ALA A 29 52.07 -58.96 114.84
N VAL A 30 52.68 -59.60 115.87
CA VAL A 30 53.83 -60.53 115.92
C VAL A 30 53.51 -61.51 117.09
N PRO A 31 53.78 -62.85 117.09
CA PRO A 31 55.09 -63.35 117.58
C PRO A 31 55.62 -64.78 117.24
N THR A 32 56.90 -64.97 117.57
CA THR A 32 57.61 -66.19 118.09
C THR A 32 57.87 -67.45 117.22
N ALA A 33 59.16 -67.68 116.91
CA ALA A 33 60.11 -68.65 117.55
C ALA A 33 59.75 -70.17 117.64
N PRO A 34 60.73 -71.13 117.69
CA PRO A 34 62.09 -71.00 118.25
C PRO A 34 63.25 -71.71 117.50
N VAL A 35 64.41 -71.84 118.18
CA VAL A 35 65.73 -72.30 117.72
C VAL A 35 66.01 -73.77 118.10
N PHE A 36 66.86 -74.49 117.34
CA PHE A 36 67.63 -75.64 117.85
C PHE A 36 69.01 -75.82 117.15
N VAL A 37 70.00 -76.32 117.91
CA VAL A 37 71.46 -76.43 117.63
C VAL A 37 72.04 -77.49 118.62
N PRO A 38 73.18 -78.20 118.42
CA PRO A 38 74.07 -78.46 117.25
C PRO A 38 74.02 -79.99 116.88
N SER A 39 75.05 -80.82 116.58
CA SER A 39 76.52 -80.75 116.34
C SER A 39 77.06 -82.06 115.71
N SER A 40 77.72 -82.00 114.53
CA SER A 40 78.93 -82.81 114.19
C SER A 40 79.46 -82.50 112.77
N LEU A 41 80.77 -82.71 112.56
CA LEU A 41 81.56 -82.54 111.33
C LEU A 41 81.93 -83.92 110.73
N PRO A 42 82.54 -84.05 109.52
CA PRO A 42 83.12 -83.03 108.62
C PRO A 42 82.69 -83.12 107.12
N GLU A 43 83.44 -82.41 106.27
CA GLU A 43 83.51 -82.42 104.78
C GLU A 43 82.70 -81.33 104.02
N ASP A 44 82.99 -81.20 102.71
CA ASP A 44 82.42 -80.25 101.73
C ASP A 44 82.68 -78.73 101.84
N LEU A 45 83.80 -78.32 102.45
CA LEU A 45 84.32 -76.93 102.30
C LEU A 45 84.62 -76.50 100.85
N ALA A 46 84.72 -77.44 99.90
CA ALA A 46 84.97 -77.15 98.49
C ALA A 46 83.74 -76.58 97.75
N GLN A 47 82.51 -76.95 98.15
CA GLN A 47 81.29 -76.55 97.45
C GLN A 47 80.93 -75.07 97.66
N ILE A 48 81.28 -74.51 98.82
CA ILE A 48 81.00 -73.10 99.14
C ILE A 48 81.82 -72.17 98.24
N ALA A 49 83.08 -72.53 97.94
CA ALA A 49 83.94 -71.76 97.04
C ALA A 49 83.39 -71.74 95.60
N SER A 50 83.01 -72.89 95.05
CA SER A 50 82.44 -72.98 93.70
C SER A 50 81.08 -72.30 93.59
N LEU A 51 80.22 -72.39 94.61
CA LEU A 51 78.96 -71.64 94.67
C LEU A 51 79.18 -70.12 94.72
N THR A 52 80.23 -69.64 95.39
CA THR A 52 80.56 -68.21 95.45
C THR A 52 81.10 -67.68 94.11
N GLU A 53 81.94 -68.46 93.43
CA GLU A 53 82.37 -68.12 92.06
C GLU A 53 81.20 -68.16 91.07
N LEU A 54 80.32 -69.15 91.17
CA LEU A 54 79.16 -69.29 90.29
C LEU A 54 78.14 -68.17 90.54
N LEU A 55 77.90 -67.77 91.79
CA LEU A 55 77.00 -66.66 92.14
C LEU A 55 77.55 -65.30 91.68
N THR A 56 78.87 -65.07 91.80
CA THR A 56 79.49 -63.84 91.25
C THR A 56 79.51 -63.83 89.71
N LYS A 57 79.70 -64.97 89.04
CA LYS A 57 79.47 -65.11 87.59
C LYS A 57 78.02 -64.82 87.22
N VAL A 58 77.05 -65.39 87.92
CA VAL A 58 75.62 -65.17 87.68
C VAL A 58 75.25 -63.69 87.88
N GLN A 59 75.78 -63.04 88.91
CA GLN A 59 75.55 -61.61 89.16
C GLN A 59 76.21 -60.71 88.10
N ALA A 60 77.36 -61.10 87.55
CA ALA A 60 77.98 -60.43 86.40
C ALA A 60 77.19 -60.64 85.08
N THR A 61 76.62 -61.84 84.86
CA THR A 61 75.72 -62.07 83.72
C THR A 61 74.36 -61.37 83.91
N ALA A 62 73.89 -61.21 85.15
CA ALA A 62 72.67 -60.48 85.46
C ALA A 62 72.84 -58.98 85.16
N SER A 63 73.90 -58.33 85.66
CA SER A 63 74.14 -56.90 85.42
C SER A 63 74.48 -56.58 83.94
N THR A 64 75.04 -57.51 83.19
CA THR A 64 75.19 -57.39 81.73
C THR A 64 73.88 -57.63 80.98
N CYS A 65 73.01 -58.52 81.45
CA CYS A 65 71.64 -58.64 80.93
C CYS A 65 70.77 -57.41 81.27
N GLU A 66 70.92 -56.82 82.46
CA GLU A 66 70.20 -55.60 82.85
C GLU A 66 70.65 -54.38 82.04
N SER A 67 71.96 -54.22 81.79
CA SER A 67 72.45 -53.13 80.93
C SER A 67 72.07 -53.33 79.46
N ALA A 68 72.06 -54.57 78.94
CA ALA A 68 71.49 -54.87 77.63
C ALA A 68 69.97 -54.61 77.56
N ALA A 69 69.22 -54.99 78.60
CA ALA A 69 67.78 -54.75 78.69
C ALA A 69 67.42 -53.27 78.97
N ALA A 70 68.37 -52.46 79.47
CA ALA A 70 68.26 -51.01 79.50
C ALA A 70 68.52 -50.42 78.10
N GLY A 71 69.62 -50.82 77.45
CA GLY A 71 69.95 -50.40 76.08
C GLY A 71 68.82 -50.69 75.08
N HIS A 72 68.24 -51.90 75.11
CA HIS A 72 67.08 -52.23 74.27
C HIS A 72 65.81 -51.46 74.65
N ARG A 73 65.62 -51.02 75.90
CA ARG A 73 64.51 -50.10 76.26
C ARG A 73 64.74 -48.72 75.69
N ASP A 74 65.96 -48.21 75.72
CA ASP A 74 66.33 -46.93 75.09
C ASP A 74 66.16 -47.02 73.57
N GLU A 75 66.61 -48.11 72.92
CA GLU A 75 66.37 -48.36 71.49
C GLU A 75 64.88 -48.43 71.14
N ILE A 76 64.07 -49.16 71.93
CA ILE A 76 62.61 -49.24 71.73
C ILE A 76 61.96 -47.85 71.88
N SER A 77 62.34 -47.06 72.89
CA SER A 77 61.80 -45.70 73.06
C SER A 77 62.22 -44.76 71.92
N GLN A 78 63.45 -44.86 71.43
CA GLN A 78 63.91 -44.12 70.24
C GLN A 78 63.19 -44.56 68.97
N LEU A 79 62.90 -45.85 68.81
CA LEU A 79 62.14 -46.38 67.68
C LEU A 79 60.67 -45.93 67.75
N GLN A 80 60.04 -45.98 68.92
CA GLN A 80 58.70 -45.43 69.14
C GLN A 80 58.64 -43.93 68.85
N ALA A 81 59.64 -43.15 69.29
CA ALA A 81 59.74 -41.72 68.96
C ALA A 81 59.94 -41.46 67.45
N LYS A 82 60.69 -42.31 66.75
CA LYS A 82 60.88 -42.25 65.29
C LYS A 82 59.60 -42.63 64.53
N VAL A 83 58.89 -43.69 64.96
CA VAL A 83 57.60 -44.12 64.39
C VAL A 83 56.56 -43.03 64.59
N LYS A 84 56.37 -42.53 65.83
CA LYS A 84 55.43 -41.44 66.10
C LYS A 84 55.74 -40.19 65.26
N LYS A 85 57.01 -39.79 65.15
CA LYS A 85 57.42 -38.67 64.29
C LYS A 85 57.13 -38.93 62.80
N ALA A 86 57.22 -40.18 62.34
CA ALA A 86 56.85 -40.54 60.97
C ALA A 86 55.32 -40.54 60.76
N GLU A 87 54.54 -40.96 61.76
CA GLU A 87 53.07 -40.87 61.77
C GLU A 87 52.59 -39.41 61.78
N ASP A 88 53.15 -38.57 62.65
CA ASP A 88 52.88 -37.13 62.73
C ASP A 88 53.17 -36.43 61.37
N VAL A 89 54.31 -36.78 60.73
CA VAL A 89 54.69 -36.26 59.40
C VAL A 89 53.78 -36.81 58.29
N ALA A 90 53.38 -38.08 58.35
CA ALA A 90 52.46 -38.68 57.37
C ALA A 90 51.06 -38.06 57.46
N GLN A 91 50.54 -37.82 58.66
CA GLN A 91 49.27 -37.11 58.87
C GLN A 91 49.35 -35.66 58.39
N ALA A 92 50.44 -34.94 58.71
CA ALA A 92 50.65 -33.57 58.23
C ALA A 92 50.78 -33.48 56.69
N ALA A 93 51.42 -34.46 56.05
CA ALA A 93 51.47 -34.55 54.60
C ALA A 93 50.09 -34.87 54.00
N GLN A 94 49.32 -35.76 54.62
CA GLN A 94 47.98 -36.13 54.16
C GLN A 94 46.98 -34.97 54.27
N THR A 95 47.03 -34.17 55.35
CA THR A 95 46.19 -32.96 55.47
C THR A 95 46.62 -31.88 54.48
N ALA A 96 47.93 -31.63 54.32
CA ALA A 96 48.45 -30.68 53.35
C ALA A 96 48.01 -31.02 51.90
N LEU A 97 48.14 -32.28 51.48
CA LEU A 97 47.69 -32.75 50.17
C LEU A 97 46.16 -32.64 49.99
N HIS A 98 45.38 -32.85 51.05
CA HIS A 98 43.92 -32.70 50.99
C HIS A 98 43.50 -31.22 50.83
N ASP A 99 44.11 -30.31 51.58
CA ASP A 99 43.81 -28.88 51.47
C ASP A 99 44.38 -28.27 50.17
N GLU A 100 45.51 -28.75 49.65
CA GLU A 100 46.02 -28.38 48.31
C GLU A 100 45.07 -28.85 47.21
N ALA A 101 44.62 -30.10 47.23
CA ALA A 101 43.65 -30.62 46.26
C ALA A 101 42.33 -29.82 46.30
N LYS A 102 41.87 -29.45 47.50
CA LYS A 102 40.67 -28.63 47.73
C LYS A 102 40.84 -27.18 47.28
N ALA A 103 42.03 -26.60 47.41
CA ALA A 103 42.38 -25.30 46.86
C ALA A 103 42.42 -25.35 45.31
N HIS A 104 42.98 -26.41 44.73
CA HIS A 104 43.03 -26.62 43.28
C HIS A 104 41.63 -26.84 42.67
N VAL A 105 40.74 -27.58 43.33
CA VAL A 105 39.33 -27.70 42.89
C VAL A 105 38.64 -26.33 42.91
N LYS A 106 38.84 -25.52 43.97
CA LYS A 106 38.27 -24.16 44.04
C LYS A 106 38.81 -23.23 42.95
N SER A 107 40.11 -23.27 42.65
CA SER A 107 40.70 -22.42 41.62
C SER A 107 40.28 -22.86 40.20
N GLN A 108 40.11 -24.16 39.96
CA GLN A 108 39.51 -24.67 38.72
C GLN A 108 38.04 -24.26 38.57
N GLN A 109 37.24 -24.31 39.66
CA GLN A 109 35.86 -23.82 39.66
C GLN A 109 35.80 -22.33 39.31
N ALA A 110 36.54 -21.47 40.01
CA ALA A 110 36.58 -20.04 39.73
C ALA A 110 37.09 -19.72 38.30
N LEU A 111 38.06 -20.48 37.79
CA LEU A 111 38.52 -20.35 36.41
C LEU A 111 37.45 -20.77 35.39
N SER A 112 36.64 -21.79 35.69
CA SER A 112 35.54 -22.23 34.83
C SER A 112 34.38 -21.24 34.81
N GLU A 113 34.06 -20.63 35.95
CA GLU A 113 33.06 -19.57 36.09
C GLU A 113 33.51 -18.30 35.36
N TYR A 114 34.77 -17.89 35.53
CA TYR A 114 35.34 -16.76 34.79
C TYR A 114 35.32 -16.98 33.28
N LYS A 115 35.74 -18.17 32.80
CA LYS A 115 35.67 -18.52 31.37
C LYS A 115 34.25 -18.49 30.84
N ARG A 116 33.28 -19.01 31.58
CA ARG A 116 31.86 -18.96 31.21
C ARG A 116 31.37 -17.52 31.11
N LEU A 117 31.57 -16.70 32.15
CA LEU A 117 31.16 -15.30 32.16
C LEU A 117 31.80 -14.48 31.03
N HIS A 118 33.05 -14.80 30.67
CA HIS A 118 33.73 -14.17 29.53
C HIS A 118 33.15 -14.60 28.18
N ILE A 119 32.81 -15.88 28.00
CA ILE A 119 32.11 -16.39 26.80
C ILE A 119 30.71 -15.77 26.70
N ASP A 120 29.96 -15.74 27.80
CA ASP A 120 28.62 -15.14 27.87
C ASP A 120 28.69 -13.65 27.48
N ALA A 121 29.67 -12.89 28.02
CA ALA A 121 29.90 -11.48 27.66
C ALA A 121 30.33 -11.27 26.20
N LEU A 122 31.22 -12.12 25.66
CA LEU A 122 31.61 -12.07 24.25
C LEU A 122 30.42 -12.37 23.32
N SER A 123 29.55 -13.33 23.67
CA SER A 123 28.37 -13.66 22.87
C SER A 123 27.37 -12.50 22.80
N GLN A 124 27.18 -11.76 23.90
CA GLN A 124 26.35 -10.56 23.93
C GLN A 124 26.94 -9.44 23.05
N GLU A 125 28.26 -9.28 23.06
CA GLU A 125 28.94 -8.26 22.26
C GLU A 125 28.93 -8.59 20.75
N VAL A 126 29.05 -9.87 20.38
CA VAL A 126 28.83 -10.33 18.99
C VAL A 126 27.38 -10.10 18.57
N ALA A 127 26.39 -10.47 19.41
CA ALA A 127 24.98 -10.26 19.10
C ALA A 127 24.62 -8.77 18.90
N ARG A 128 25.24 -7.85 19.65
CA ARG A 128 25.11 -6.40 19.42
C ARG A 128 25.71 -5.95 18.09
N ARG A 129 26.88 -6.46 17.71
CA ARG A 129 27.54 -6.13 16.44
C ARG A 129 26.73 -6.64 15.25
N GLU A 130 26.26 -7.87 15.32
CA GLU A 130 25.33 -8.42 14.34
C GLU A 130 24.04 -7.59 14.20
N HIS A 131 23.53 -7.01 15.29
CA HIS A 131 22.36 -6.12 15.24
C HIS A 131 22.70 -4.81 14.52
N ALA A 132 23.79 -4.16 14.91
CA ALA A 132 24.25 -2.91 14.30
C ALA A 132 24.63 -3.09 12.81
N GLU A 133 25.20 -4.22 12.42
CA GLU A 133 25.48 -4.58 11.03
C GLU A 133 24.20 -4.78 10.21
N LYS A 134 23.15 -5.37 10.80
CA LYS A 134 21.82 -5.51 10.17
C LYS A 134 21.13 -4.16 10.02
N GLU A 135 21.22 -3.28 11.02
CA GLU A 135 20.71 -1.90 10.94
C GLU A 135 21.46 -1.07 9.89
N LEU A 136 22.79 -1.17 9.83
CA LEU A 136 23.62 -0.53 8.78
C LEU A 136 23.27 -1.05 7.38
N ALA A 137 23.07 -2.36 7.21
CA ALA A 137 22.67 -2.93 5.92
C ALA A 137 21.31 -2.39 5.45
N VAL A 138 20.32 -2.31 6.35
CA VAL A 138 19.01 -1.68 6.05
C VAL A 138 19.17 -0.21 5.70
N HIS A 139 19.98 0.54 6.45
CA HIS A 139 20.24 1.95 6.13
C HIS A 139 20.88 2.12 4.75
N MET A 140 21.90 1.33 4.41
CA MET A 140 22.52 1.35 3.07
C MET A 140 21.53 0.97 1.96
N GLU A 141 20.62 0.02 2.19
CA GLU A 141 19.56 -0.30 1.21
C GLU A 141 18.58 0.87 1.03
N THR A 142 18.17 1.53 2.11
CA THR A 142 17.28 2.71 2.03
C THR A 142 17.94 3.93 1.39
N GLU A 143 19.25 4.13 1.59
CA GLU A 143 20.01 5.18 0.89
C GLU A 143 20.13 4.84 -0.61
N ALA A 144 20.35 3.57 -0.94
CA ALA A 144 20.41 3.09 -2.32
C ALA A 144 19.04 3.05 -3.03
N SER A 145 17.91 3.00 -2.32
CA SER A 145 16.58 3.27 -2.91
C SER A 145 16.33 4.77 -3.08
N LEU A 146 16.54 5.57 -2.03
CA LEU A 146 16.35 7.02 -2.10
C LEU A 146 17.20 7.67 -3.22
N GLY A 147 18.44 7.19 -3.40
CA GLY A 147 19.32 7.61 -4.48
C GLY A 147 18.92 7.13 -5.89
N ARG A 148 18.01 6.15 -6.02
CA ARG A 148 17.36 5.82 -7.30
C ARG A 148 16.15 6.72 -7.53
N ASP A 149 15.25 6.80 -6.55
CA ASP A 149 14.04 7.63 -6.59
C ASP A 149 14.38 9.10 -6.93
N LEU A 150 15.47 9.64 -6.35
CA LEU A 150 15.96 10.99 -6.64
C LEU A 150 16.43 11.17 -8.09
N ARG A 151 17.03 10.14 -8.72
CA ARG A 151 17.41 10.19 -10.14
C ARG A 151 16.19 10.12 -11.05
N GLU A 152 15.26 9.21 -10.77
CA GLU A 152 13.99 9.11 -11.52
C GLU A 152 13.18 10.43 -11.44
N HIS A 153 13.16 11.08 -10.27
CA HIS A 153 12.57 12.41 -10.10
C HIS A 153 13.34 13.51 -10.85
N GLN A 154 14.67 13.47 -10.89
CA GLN A 154 15.47 14.44 -11.64
C GLN A 154 15.27 14.30 -13.16
N GLU A 155 15.27 13.07 -13.68
CA GLU A 155 14.97 12.77 -15.09
C GLU A 155 13.55 13.22 -15.48
N ALA A 156 12.55 12.96 -14.63
CA ALA A 156 11.19 13.44 -14.84
C ALA A 156 11.08 14.98 -14.82
N VAL A 157 11.82 15.65 -13.94
CA VAL A 157 11.88 17.13 -13.88
C VAL A 157 12.53 17.72 -15.12
N ASP A 158 13.61 17.13 -15.63
CA ASP A 158 14.29 17.62 -16.84
C ASP A 158 13.47 17.33 -18.11
N LEU A 159 12.73 16.22 -18.16
CA LEU A 159 11.74 15.97 -19.22
C LEU A 159 10.62 17.01 -19.20
N LEU A 160 10.03 17.31 -18.03
CA LEU A 160 9.00 18.35 -17.87
C LEU A 160 9.49 19.75 -18.26
N LYS A 161 10.76 20.10 -17.97
CA LYS A 161 11.37 21.35 -18.47
C LYS A 161 11.42 21.38 -20.00
N SER A 162 11.77 20.25 -20.64
CA SER A 162 11.85 20.16 -22.10
C SER A 162 10.47 20.28 -22.77
N GLU A 163 9.43 19.70 -22.17
CA GLU A 163 8.04 19.84 -22.64
C GLU A 163 7.54 21.28 -22.43
N LEU A 164 7.80 21.90 -21.28
CA LEU A 164 7.43 23.29 -21.02
C LEU A 164 8.09 24.26 -22.01
N ALA A 165 9.38 24.07 -22.32
CA ALA A 165 10.09 24.87 -23.33
C ALA A 165 9.48 24.68 -24.74
N LYS A 166 9.04 23.47 -25.07
CA LYS A 166 8.37 23.14 -26.34
C LYS A 166 6.99 23.77 -26.45
N GLU A 167 6.19 23.79 -25.38
CA GLU A 167 4.91 24.49 -25.38
C GLU A 167 5.07 26.01 -25.35
N MET A 168 6.09 26.57 -24.69
CA MET A 168 6.43 27.99 -24.80
C MET A 168 6.79 28.39 -26.23
N ALA A 169 7.59 27.57 -26.94
CA ALA A 169 7.90 27.80 -28.34
C ALA A 169 6.65 27.76 -29.24
N ARG A 170 5.73 26.79 -29.01
CA ARG A 170 4.43 26.71 -29.70
C ARG A 170 3.53 27.91 -29.41
N GLY A 171 3.49 28.38 -28.16
CA GLY A 171 2.75 29.58 -27.77
C GLY A 171 3.26 30.83 -28.50
N LEU A 172 4.58 30.97 -28.62
CA LEU A 172 5.21 32.07 -29.37
C LEU A 172 4.89 32.01 -30.87
N THR A 173 4.94 30.83 -31.52
CA THR A 173 4.57 30.71 -32.94
C THR A 173 3.07 31.01 -33.15
N LEU A 174 2.19 30.47 -32.31
CA LEU A 174 0.75 30.76 -32.39
C LEU A 174 0.43 32.25 -32.14
N GLN A 175 1.21 32.93 -31.30
CA GLN A 175 1.07 34.38 -31.11
C GLN A 175 1.52 35.17 -32.36
N GLN A 176 2.59 34.73 -33.05
CA GLN A 176 3.03 35.33 -34.30
C GLN A 176 2.01 35.11 -35.43
N ASP A 177 1.47 33.90 -35.56
CA ASP A 177 0.42 33.57 -36.54
C ASP A 177 -0.87 34.38 -36.26
N ALA A 178 -1.26 34.53 -34.99
CA ALA A 178 -2.41 35.35 -34.60
C ALA A 178 -2.23 36.85 -34.89
N ILE A 179 -1.01 37.39 -34.72
CA ILE A 179 -0.68 38.76 -35.12
C ILE A 179 -0.80 38.90 -36.65
N LYS A 180 -0.23 37.95 -37.40
CA LYS A 180 -0.32 37.96 -38.87
C LYS A 180 -1.78 37.92 -39.34
N HIS A 181 -2.60 37.00 -38.83
CA HIS A 181 -4.01 36.91 -39.20
C HIS A 181 -4.85 38.13 -38.81
N ARG A 182 -4.51 38.82 -37.72
CA ARG A 182 -5.11 40.13 -37.40
C ARG A 182 -4.77 41.17 -38.47
N ASP A 183 -3.54 41.17 -38.98
CA ASP A 183 -3.07 42.13 -39.96
C ASP A 183 -3.62 41.81 -41.37
N ASP A 184 -3.69 40.52 -41.73
CA ASP A 184 -4.42 40.01 -42.92
C ASP A 184 -5.91 40.47 -42.89
N LEU A 185 -6.56 40.39 -41.72
CA LEU A 185 -7.96 40.83 -41.53
C LEU A 185 -8.12 42.36 -41.60
N MET A 186 -7.13 43.13 -41.14
CA MET A 186 -7.13 44.59 -41.28
C MET A 186 -7.04 45.03 -42.74
N GLU A 187 -6.19 44.38 -43.55
CA GLU A 187 -6.13 44.62 -45.00
C GLU A 187 -7.47 44.27 -45.67
N LEU A 188 -8.09 43.15 -45.30
CA LEU A 188 -9.41 42.76 -45.81
C LEU A 188 -10.50 43.79 -45.47
N ILE A 189 -10.51 44.33 -44.24
CA ILE A 189 -11.46 45.39 -43.82
C ILE A 189 -11.28 46.66 -44.68
N VAL A 190 -10.03 47.09 -44.89
CA VAL A 190 -9.73 48.26 -45.75
C VAL A 190 -10.21 48.02 -47.18
N SER A 191 -9.98 46.83 -47.74
CA SER A 191 -10.46 46.48 -49.09
C SER A 191 -12.00 46.47 -49.20
N TYR A 192 -12.69 46.05 -48.13
CA TYR A 192 -14.15 46.01 -48.07
C TYR A 192 -14.77 47.41 -47.96
N ASP A 193 -14.21 48.30 -47.13
CA ASP A 193 -14.69 49.68 -47.05
C ASP A 193 -14.41 50.45 -48.36
N GLN A 194 -13.30 50.17 -49.07
CA GLN A 194 -13.08 50.72 -50.41
C GLN A 194 -14.12 50.22 -51.43
N LEU A 195 -14.35 48.90 -51.52
CA LEU A 195 -15.36 48.30 -52.41
C LEU A 195 -16.79 48.83 -52.14
N LYS A 196 -17.07 49.22 -50.89
CA LYS A 196 -18.34 49.80 -50.45
C LYS A 196 -18.49 51.27 -50.88
N GLU A 197 -17.42 52.06 -50.93
CA GLU A 197 -17.47 53.39 -51.54
C GLU A 197 -17.57 53.29 -53.08
N ASP A 198 -16.85 52.35 -53.71
CA ASP A 198 -17.00 52.06 -55.15
C ASP A 198 -18.44 51.64 -55.49
N PHE A 199 -19.08 50.83 -54.65
CA PHE A 199 -20.49 50.45 -54.81
C PHE A 199 -21.44 51.65 -54.73
N LYS A 200 -21.22 52.62 -53.81
CA LYS A 200 -22.03 53.84 -53.77
C LYS A 200 -21.87 54.69 -55.02
N ALA A 201 -20.64 54.81 -55.53
CA ALA A 201 -20.36 55.55 -56.76
C ALA A 201 -21.06 54.90 -57.96
N LEU A 202 -20.99 53.57 -58.06
CA LEU A 202 -21.71 52.82 -59.09
C LEU A 202 -23.23 52.92 -58.94
N GLN A 203 -23.75 52.93 -57.71
CA GLN A 203 -25.18 53.13 -57.46
C GLN A 203 -25.64 54.53 -57.89
N ALA A 204 -24.89 55.60 -57.58
CA ALA A 204 -25.23 56.95 -58.02
C ALA A 204 -25.33 57.06 -59.56
N VAL A 205 -24.41 56.41 -60.29
CA VAL A 205 -24.46 56.33 -61.76
C VAL A 205 -25.62 55.46 -62.26
N HIS A 206 -26.01 54.43 -61.51
CA HIS A 206 -27.19 53.61 -61.83
C HIS A 206 -28.50 54.38 -61.65
N ASP A 207 -28.61 55.16 -60.57
CA ASP A 207 -29.79 55.97 -60.26
C ASP A 207 -29.91 57.14 -61.27
N GLU A 208 -28.80 57.78 -61.66
CA GLU A 208 -28.74 58.76 -62.77
C GLU A 208 -29.14 58.15 -64.12
N ALA A 209 -28.69 56.93 -64.41
CA ALA A 209 -29.09 56.19 -65.62
C ALA A 209 -30.57 55.77 -65.58
N LEU A 210 -31.14 55.48 -64.41
CA LEU A 210 -32.57 55.18 -64.24
C LEU A 210 -33.43 56.41 -64.49
N ASP A 211 -33.07 57.59 -63.97
CA ASP A 211 -33.78 58.84 -64.26
C ASP A 211 -33.74 59.19 -65.77
N HIS A 212 -32.64 58.89 -66.46
CA HIS A 212 -32.56 59.01 -67.92
C HIS A 212 -33.34 57.94 -68.70
N LEU A 213 -33.55 56.75 -68.13
CA LEU A 213 -34.39 55.68 -68.70
C LEU A 213 -35.88 55.83 -68.37
N ALA A 214 -36.24 56.67 -67.38
CA ALA A 214 -37.60 56.92 -66.90
C ALA A 214 -38.47 57.77 -67.86
N HIS A 215 -38.23 57.71 -69.17
CA HIS A 215 -39.20 58.20 -70.15
C HIS A 215 -40.52 57.39 -70.01
N PRO A 216 -41.69 58.06 -70.00
CA PRO A 216 -42.88 57.54 -69.31
C PRO A 216 -43.51 56.27 -69.88
N MET A 217 -43.17 55.83 -71.11
CA MET A 217 -43.80 54.67 -71.74
C MET A 217 -43.37 53.31 -71.16
N LEU A 218 -42.30 53.24 -70.37
CA LEU A 218 -41.80 51.97 -69.82
C LEU A 218 -42.47 51.60 -68.48
N ALA A 219 -42.91 52.60 -67.70
CA ALA A 219 -43.67 52.39 -66.46
C ALA A 219 -45.04 51.74 -66.74
N ASP A 220 -45.79 52.26 -67.71
CA ASP A 220 -47.08 51.71 -68.13
C ASP A 220 -46.95 50.26 -68.64
N TYR A 221 -45.86 49.95 -69.35
CA TYR A 221 -45.61 48.61 -69.89
C TYR A 221 -45.25 47.57 -68.79
N LEU A 222 -44.60 48.01 -67.70
CA LEU A 222 -44.34 47.18 -66.54
C LEU A 222 -45.59 47.02 -65.66
N ALA A 223 -46.39 48.08 -65.48
CA ALA A 223 -47.67 48.01 -64.79
C ALA A 223 -48.64 47.03 -65.49
N ALA A 224 -48.71 47.06 -66.82
CA ALA A 224 -49.52 46.14 -67.61
C ALA A 224 -49.09 44.67 -67.50
N ARG A 225 -47.83 44.40 -67.13
CA ARG A 225 -47.26 43.03 -67.10
C ARG A 225 -47.03 42.48 -65.68
N GLY A 226 -47.21 43.30 -64.64
CA GLY A 226 -47.11 42.89 -63.24
C GLY A 226 -48.21 41.92 -62.78
N ASN A 227 -49.36 41.90 -63.46
CA ASN A 227 -50.52 41.08 -63.07
C ASN A 227 -50.35 39.57 -63.34
N ASP A 228 -49.42 39.15 -64.21
CA ASP A 228 -49.26 37.74 -64.63
C ASP A 228 -48.17 36.96 -63.86
N LEU A 229 -47.49 37.58 -62.88
CA LEU A 229 -46.51 36.91 -62.01
C LEU A 229 -47.07 36.74 -60.60
N GLY A 230 -47.79 35.63 -60.42
CA GLY A 230 -48.64 35.35 -59.25
C GLY A 230 -47.96 35.51 -57.89
N GLU A 231 -48.74 36.00 -56.91
CA GLU A 231 -48.28 36.34 -55.57
C GLU A 231 -47.70 35.14 -54.80
N MET A 232 -46.37 35.11 -54.69
CA MET A 232 -45.69 34.24 -53.73
C MET A 232 -46.02 34.72 -52.30
N ARG A 233 -46.80 33.92 -51.56
CA ARG A 233 -47.40 34.28 -50.25
C ARG A 233 -46.47 35.09 -49.34
N PRO A 234 -46.96 36.16 -48.70
CA PRO A 234 -46.12 37.04 -47.86
C PRO A 234 -45.50 36.31 -46.67
N GLU A 235 -46.20 35.31 -46.11
CA GLU A 235 -45.74 34.41 -45.06
C GLU A 235 -44.39 33.74 -45.42
N LEU A 236 -44.26 33.29 -46.67
CA LEU A 236 -43.10 32.53 -47.16
C LEU A 236 -41.92 33.46 -47.46
N LYS A 237 -42.17 34.67 -47.98
CA LYS A 237 -41.16 35.73 -48.08
C LYS A 237 -40.65 36.15 -46.69
N ALA A 238 -41.54 36.35 -45.72
CA ALA A 238 -41.17 36.72 -44.36
C ALA A 238 -40.37 35.61 -43.65
N ALA A 239 -40.78 34.35 -43.77
CA ALA A 239 -40.06 33.20 -43.22
C ALA A 239 -38.66 33.06 -43.84
N LEU A 240 -38.54 33.14 -45.17
CA LEU A 240 -37.24 33.04 -45.86
C LEU A 240 -36.30 34.19 -45.50
N ALA A 241 -36.82 35.43 -45.44
CA ALA A 241 -36.04 36.60 -45.05
C ALA A 241 -35.55 36.51 -43.59
N LYS A 242 -36.43 36.09 -42.66
CA LYS A 242 -36.09 35.96 -41.23
C LYS A 242 -35.13 34.80 -40.97
N ALA A 243 -35.30 33.66 -41.64
CA ALA A 243 -34.34 32.55 -41.59
C ALA A 243 -32.95 32.98 -42.13
N ARG A 244 -32.90 33.73 -43.23
CA ARG A 244 -31.65 34.27 -43.81
C ARG A 244 -31.00 35.37 -42.96
N ALA A 245 -31.77 36.04 -42.09
CA ALA A 245 -31.24 37.01 -41.13
C ALA A 245 -30.68 36.36 -39.86
N VAL A 246 -31.32 35.30 -39.36
CA VAL A 246 -30.89 34.58 -38.14
C VAL A 246 -29.75 33.60 -38.42
N ILE A 247 -29.79 32.87 -39.56
CA ILE A 247 -28.77 31.89 -39.92
C ILE A 247 -27.64 32.57 -40.72
N ARG A 248 -26.92 33.47 -40.06
CA ARG A 248 -25.53 33.82 -40.46
C ARG A 248 -24.56 32.77 -39.91
N VAL A 249 -24.66 31.55 -40.44
CA VAL A 249 -23.47 30.68 -40.51
C VAL A 249 -22.51 31.38 -41.48
N PRO A 250 -21.25 31.69 -41.10
CA PRO A 250 -20.29 32.28 -42.03
C PRO A 250 -20.16 31.41 -43.27
N ALA A 251 -20.00 32.03 -44.45
CA ALA A 251 -19.84 31.29 -45.70
C ALA A 251 -18.67 30.29 -45.60
N ASP A 252 -17.64 30.67 -44.86
CA ASP A 252 -16.43 29.90 -44.57
C ASP A 252 -16.70 28.66 -43.71
N VAL A 253 -17.68 28.70 -42.79
CA VAL A 253 -18.07 27.55 -41.97
C VAL A 253 -18.94 26.59 -42.77
N ALA A 254 -19.86 27.10 -43.59
CA ALA A 254 -20.63 26.27 -44.53
C ALA A 254 -19.70 25.62 -45.58
N ALA A 255 -18.72 26.38 -46.09
CA ALA A 255 -17.68 25.90 -46.98
C ALA A 255 -16.77 24.87 -46.29
N ALA A 256 -16.32 25.10 -45.05
CA ALA A 256 -15.50 24.16 -44.29
C ALA A 256 -16.23 22.85 -43.98
N VAL A 257 -17.54 22.88 -43.69
CA VAL A 257 -18.36 21.67 -43.52
C VAL A 257 -18.54 20.93 -44.85
N ALA A 258 -18.76 21.65 -45.96
CA ALA A 258 -18.82 21.05 -47.30
C ALA A 258 -17.46 20.48 -47.75
N GLN A 259 -16.36 21.17 -47.46
CA GLN A 259 -14.99 20.75 -47.73
C GLN A 259 -14.62 19.54 -46.86
N GLY A 260 -14.95 19.54 -45.58
CA GLY A 260 -14.78 18.40 -44.68
C GLY A 260 -15.57 17.17 -45.14
N LYS A 261 -16.82 17.35 -45.56
CA LYS A 261 -17.62 16.29 -46.20
C LYS A 261 -16.96 15.77 -47.47
N ASN A 262 -16.47 16.65 -48.34
CA ASN A 262 -15.83 16.26 -49.60
C ASN A 262 -14.49 15.55 -49.36
N VAL A 263 -13.68 16.02 -48.40
CA VAL A 263 -12.43 15.36 -47.98
C VAL A 263 -12.70 14.01 -47.33
N LEU A 264 -13.77 13.85 -46.54
CA LEU A 264 -14.16 12.55 -46.00
C LEU A 264 -14.61 11.56 -47.09
N LEU A 265 -15.39 12.03 -48.08
CA LEU A 265 -15.79 11.21 -49.23
C LEU A 265 -14.58 10.84 -50.12
N GLN A 266 -13.70 11.81 -50.40
CA GLN A 266 -12.48 11.60 -51.17
C GLN A 266 -11.48 10.69 -50.44
N SER A 267 -11.40 10.78 -49.10
CA SER A 267 -10.63 9.85 -48.26
C SER A 267 -11.21 8.44 -48.31
N HIS A 268 -12.54 8.29 -48.21
CA HIS A 268 -13.21 7.00 -48.34
C HIS A 268 -12.93 6.36 -49.71
N GLU A 269 -13.08 7.13 -50.80
CA GLU A 269 -12.86 6.62 -52.16
C GLU A 269 -11.36 6.39 -52.48
N ASN A 270 -10.44 7.14 -51.87
CA ASN A 270 -9.00 6.86 -51.91
C ASN A 270 -8.63 5.58 -51.15
N ILE A 271 -9.19 5.35 -49.96
CA ILE A 271 -8.96 4.12 -49.20
C ILE A 271 -9.57 2.93 -49.95
N ARG A 272 -10.77 3.10 -50.53
CA ARG A 272 -11.41 2.10 -51.39
C ARG A 272 -10.59 1.78 -52.63
N SER A 273 -10.12 2.78 -53.38
CA SER A 273 -9.36 2.56 -54.63
C SER A 273 -7.98 1.93 -54.41
N ASN A 274 -7.36 2.13 -53.24
CA ASN A 274 -6.13 1.43 -52.85
C ASN A 274 -6.39 -0.02 -52.37
N VAL A 275 -7.59 -0.35 -51.87
CA VAL A 275 -7.95 -1.70 -51.38
C VAL A 275 -8.63 -2.56 -52.47
N ALA A 276 -9.37 -1.95 -53.40
CA ALA A 276 -10.00 -2.62 -54.54
C ALA A 276 -9.06 -3.55 -55.35
N PRO A 277 -7.82 -3.15 -55.75
CA PRO A 277 -6.93 -4.03 -56.50
C PRO A 277 -6.37 -5.22 -55.70
N LEU A 278 -6.55 -5.25 -54.37
CA LEU A 278 -6.08 -6.32 -53.49
C LEU A 278 -7.17 -7.32 -53.08
N VAL A 279 -8.45 -6.92 -53.11
CA VAL A 279 -9.56 -7.75 -52.58
C VAL A 279 -10.78 -7.83 -53.53
N GLY A 280 -10.80 -7.03 -54.60
CA GLY A 280 -11.92 -6.93 -55.54
C GLY A 280 -13.09 -6.10 -55.01
N ASP A 281 -13.83 -5.44 -55.91
CA ASP A 281 -14.88 -4.47 -55.56
C ASP A 281 -16.00 -5.04 -54.67
N SER A 282 -16.31 -6.33 -54.81
CA SER A 282 -17.34 -7.00 -54.00
C SER A 282 -16.96 -7.16 -52.51
N HIS A 283 -15.67 -6.99 -52.17
CA HIS A 283 -15.16 -7.15 -50.80
C HIS A 283 -14.37 -5.93 -50.30
N ALA A 284 -14.05 -4.97 -51.17
CA ALA A 284 -13.40 -3.72 -50.82
C ALA A 284 -14.10 -3.02 -49.64
N THR A 285 -15.43 -2.85 -49.69
CA THR A 285 -16.21 -2.16 -48.65
C THR A 285 -16.19 -2.87 -47.28
N SER A 286 -16.14 -4.21 -47.26
CA SER A 286 -15.95 -4.97 -46.02
C SER A 286 -14.51 -4.90 -45.52
N ALA A 287 -13.53 -4.94 -46.43
CA ALA A 287 -12.12 -4.86 -46.09
C ALA A 287 -11.76 -3.48 -45.52
N THR A 288 -12.27 -2.38 -46.10
CA THR A 288 -12.04 -1.03 -45.56
C THR A 288 -12.67 -0.85 -44.17
N VAL A 289 -13.87 -1.39 -43.93
CA VAL A 289 -14.50 -1.37 -42.59
C VAL A 289 -13.67 -2.16 -41.56
N VAL A 290 -13.15 -3.34 -41.92
CA VAL A 290 -12.27 -4.12 -41.04
C VAL A 290 -10.94 -3.41 -40.79
N ILE A 291 -10.30 -2.86 -41.83
CA ILE A 291 -9.02 -2.13 -41.71
C ILE A 291 -9.20 -0.87 -40.85
N VAL A 292 -10.26 -0.08 -41.08
CA VAL A 292 -10.57 1.11 -40.26
C VAL A 292 -10.92 0.71 -38.82
N GLY A 293 -11.65 -0.39 -38.62
CA GLY A 293 -11.94 -0.91 -37.28
C GLY A 293 -10.68 -1.33 -36.51
N VAL A 294 -9.76 -2.03 -37.16
CA VAL A 294 -8.45 -2.41 -36.58
C VAL A 294 -7.57 -1.18 -36.34
N LEU A 295 -7.56 -0.20 -37.26
CA LEU A 295 -6.78 1.04 -37.12
C LEU A 295 -7.33 1.98 -36.03
N MET A 296 -8.65 1.94 -35.78
CA MET A 296 -9.31 2.66 -34.68
C MET A 296 -9.23 1.94 -33.34
N ALA A 297 -8.94 0.64 -33.30
CA ALA A 297 -8.85 -0.10 -32.04
C ALA A 297 -7.75 0.45 -31.09
N PRO A 298 -6.52 0.79 -31.53
CA PRO A 298 -5.53 1.44 -30.67
C PRO A 298 -5.97 2.78 -30.06
N PRO A 299 -6.44 3.80 -30.81
CA PRO A 299 -6.89 5.05 -30.19
C PRO A 299 -8.14 4.86 -29.31
N VAL A 300 -9.10 4.00 -29.70
CA VAL A 300 -10.25 3.68 -28.83
C VAL A 300 -9.81 2.99 -27.54
N TYR A 301 -8.80 2.11 -27.59
CA TYR A 301 -8.24 1.45 -26.42
C TYR A 301 -7.47 2.43 -25.51
N VAL A 302 -6.68 3.35 -26.08
CA VAL A 302 -6.02 4.43 -25.32
C VAL A 302 -7.05 5.35 -24.65
N VAL A 303 -8.11 5.74 -25.37
CA VAL A 303 -9.23 6.50 -24.78
C VAL A 303 -9.91 5.69 -23.67
N ALA A 304 -10.18 4.40 -23.86
CA ALA A 304 -10.77 3.55 -22.81
C ALA A 304 -9.87 3.42 -21.57
N LEU A 305 -8.54 3.35 -21.74
CA LEU A 305 -7.58 3.37 -20.63
C LEU A 305 -7.54 4.73 -19.93
N PHE A 306 -7.52 5.83 -20.68
CA PHE A 306 -7.57 7.20 -20.15
C PHE A 306 -8.87 7.44 -19.35
N VAL A 307 -10.02 7.02 -19.88
CA VAL A 307 -11.33 7.08 -19.22
C VAL A 307 -11.37 6.22 -17.96
N ARG A 308 -10.77 5.02 -17.95
CA ARG A 308 -10.60 4.21 -16.74
C ARG A 308 -9.67 4.87 -15.72
N GLY A 309 -8.65 5.61 -16.17
CA GLY A 309 -7.79 6.45 -15.33
C GLY A 309 -8.56 7.59 -14.68
N LEU A 310 -9.38 8.32 -15.45
CA LEU A 310 -10.29 9.34 -14.95
C LEU A 310 -11.30 8.78 -13.95
N GLN A 311 -11.91 7.62 -14.24
CA GLN A 311 -12.92 7.00 -13.36
C GLN A 311 -12.38 6.76 -11.94
N ARG A 312 -11.12 6.33 -11.80
CA ARG A 312 -10.46 6.14 -10.50
C ARG A 312 -10.26 7.45 -9.72
N ARG A 313 -10.10 8.58 -10.40
CA ARG A 313 -9.92 9.91 -9.76
C ARG A 313 -11.25 10.64 -9.52
N LEU A 314 -12.27 10.42 -10.37
CA LEU A 314 -13.55 11.13 -10.35
C LEU A 314 -14.68 10.39 -9.62
N GLN A 315 -14.46 9.16 -9.12
CA GLN A 315 -15.48 8.33 -8.48
C GLN A 315 -16.80 8.26 -9.28
N ALA A 316 -16.72 8.08 -10.60
CA ALA A 316 -17.82 8.40 -11.53
C ALA A 316 -19.19 7.74 -11.22
N GLN A 317 -19.21 6.61 -10.49
CA GLN A 317 -20.44 6.00 -9.97
C GLN A 317 -21.26 6.95 -9.07
N HIS A 318 -20.61 7.70 -8.17
CA HIS A 318 -21.27 8.68 -7.31
C HIS A 318 -21.78 9.88 -8.14
N VAL A 319 -21.01 10.32 -9.14
CA VAL A 319 -21.40 11.41 -10.04
C VAL A 319 -22.64 11.03 -10.84
N VAL A 320 -22.67 9.85 -11.47
CA VAL A 320 -23.85 9.38 -12.22
C VAL A 320 -25.05 9.14 -11.31
N LEU A 321 -24.85 8.64 -10.08
CA LEU A 321 -25.92 8.49 -9.08
C LEU A 321 -26.53 9.84 -8.71
N VAL A 322 -25.71 10.85 -8.39
CA VAL A 322 -26.18 12.20 -8.04
C VAL A 322 -26.87 12.87 -9.23
N LEU A 323 -26.35 12.72 -10.46
CA LEU A 323 -26.99 13.27 -11.65
C LEU A 323 -28.33 12.58 -11.97
N ASN A 324 -28.43 11.25 -11.88
CA ASN A 324 -29.73 10.55 -12.02
C ASN A 324 -30.72 10.99 -10.93
N PHE A 325 -30.27 11.19 -9.69
CA PHE A 325 -31.12 11.67 -8.59
C PHE A 325 -31.61 13.11 -8.82
N LEU A 326 -30.71 14.02 -9.21
CA LEU A 326 -31.07 15.41 -9.55
C LEU A 326 -32.05 15.48 -10.73
N ALA A 327 -31.85 14.65 -11.77
CA ALA A 327 -32.77 14.56 -12.90
C ALA A 327 -34.16 14.07 -12.46
N MET A 328 -34.21 13.00 -11.65
CA MET A 328 -35.45 12.49 -11.08
C MET A 328 -36.17 13.57 -10.26
N CYS A 329 -35.47 14.26 -9.35
CA CYS A 329 -36.05 15.31 -8.53
C CYS A 329 -36.53 16.52 -9.36
N PHE A 330 -35.78 16.92 -10.39
CA PHE A 330 -36.17 18.02 -11.28
C PHE A 330 -37.46 17.69 -12.05
N PHE A 331 -37.52 16.57 -12.75
CA PHE A 331 -38.71 16.19 -13.50
C PHE A 331 -39.89 15.82 -12.60
N GLY A 332 -39.63 15.24 -11.43
CA GLY A 332 -40.65 15.01 -10.41
C GLY A 332 -41.25 16.33 -9.88
N ALA A 333 -40.42 17.35 -9.63
CA ALA A 333 -40.88 18.67 -9.19
C ALA A 333 -41.65 19.42 -10.27
N VAL A 334 -41.20 19.41 -11.53
CA VAL A 334 -41.92 20.01 -12.67
C VAL A 334 -43.25 19.31 -12.91
N GLY A 335 -43.27 17.97 -12.90
CA GLY A 335 -44.50 17.18 -13.04
C GLY A 335 -45.50 17.42 -11.91
N ALA A 336 -45.06 17.34 -10.65
CA ALA A 336 -45.91 17.59 -9.48
C ALA A 336 -46.44 19.03 -9.45
N SER A 337 -45.60 20.02 -9.75
CA SER A 337 -46.03 21.42 -9.81
C SER A 337 -47.05 21.66 -10.94
N SER A 338 -46.92 20.95 -12.07
CA SER A 338 -47.87 21.07 -13.18
C SER A 338 -49.23 20.43 -12.87
N VAL A 339 -49.28 19.40 -12.02
CA VAL A 339 -50.53 18.83 -11.49
C VAL A 339 -51.14 19.75 -10.42
N LEU A 340 -50.33 20.32 -9.53
CA LEU A 340 -50.82 21.19 -8.45
C LEU A 340 -51.38 22.54 -8.93
N LEU A 341 -50.96 23.01 -10.12
CA LEU A 341 -51.42 24.27 -10.72
C LEU A 341 -52.40 24.05 -11.89
N ASP A 342 -52.72 22.80 -12.23
CA ASP A 342 -53.50 22.39 -13.42
C ASP A 342 -53.05 23.06 -14.73
N ALA A 343 -51.74 23.31 -14.84
CA ALA A 343 -51.13 24.13 -15.88
C ALA A 343 -49.66 23.73 -16.11
N ASP A 344 -49.19 23.85 -17.36
CA ASP A 344 -47.79 23.64 -17.72
C ASP A 344 -46.90 24.72 -17.07
N VAL A 345 -46.11 24.32 -16.06
CA VAL A 345 -45.24 25.20 -15.27
C VAL A 345 -44.16 25.85 -16.13
N LEU A 346 -43.64 25.16 -17.14
CA LEU A 346 -42.62 25.69 -18.03
C LEU A 346 -43.21 26.76 -18.95
N ARG A 347 -44.45 26.55 -19.43
CA ARG A 347 -45.21 27.53 -20.21
C ARG A 347 -45.58 28.76 -19.38
N GLY A 348 -46.02 28.56 -18.12
CA GLY A 348 -46.28 29.64 -17.18
C GLY A 348 -45.03 30.47 -16.86
N LEU A 349 -43.87 29.82 -16.73
CA LEU A 349 -42.58 30.50 -16.55
C LEU A 349 -42.15 31.26 -17.81
N GLN A 350 -42.31 30.69 -19.02
CA GLN A 350 -42.03 31.37 -20.28
C GLN A 350 -42.87 32.65 -20.43
N ALA A 351 -44.18 32.58 -20.15
CA ALA A 351 -45.09 33.71 -20.26
C ALA A 351 -44.84 34.80 -19.20
N THR A 352 -44.39 34.43 -18.00
CA THR A 352 -44.19 35.37 -16.88
C THR A 352 -42.78 35.98 -16.86
N ASN A 353 -41.75 35.20 -17.24
CA ASN A 353 -40.35 35.63 -17.26
C ASN A 353 -39.52 34.80 -18.26
N PRO A 354 -39.52 35.19 -19.56
CA PRO A 354 -38.84 34.44 -20.60
C PRO A 354 -37.31 34.40 -20.42
N GLY A 355 -36.71 35.41 -19.77
CA GLY A 355 -35.26 35.44 -19.51
C GLY A 355 -34.82 34.34 -18.54
N SER A 356 -35.52 34.19 -17.42
CA SER A 356 -35.27 33.08 -16.49
C SER A 356 -35.62 31.72 -17.09
N TYR A 357 -36.62 31.67 -17.98
CA TYR A 357 -36.99 30.45 -18.69
C TYR A 357 -35.90 29.98 -19.68
N ILE A 358 -35.38 30.88 -20.53
CA ILE A 358 -34.28 30.58 -21.45
C ILE A 358 -33.03 30.13 -20.69
N LEU A 359 -32.71 30.78 -19.57
CA LEU A 359 -31.60 30.37 -18.70
C LEU A 359 -31.81 28.95 -18.14
N LEU A 360 -33.02 28.63 -17.66
CA LEU A 360 -33.36 27.28 -17.20
C LEU A 360 -33.18 26.24 -18.31
N GLN A 361 -33.65 26.53 -19.53
CA GLN A 361 -33.51 25.64 -20.69
C GLN A 361 -32.04 25.40 -21.10
N LEU A 362 -31.20 26.43 -21.02
CA LEU A 362 -29.75 26.29 -21.26
C LEU A 362 -29.06 25.46 -20.16
N VAL A 363 -29.44 25.67 -18.89
CA VAL A 363 -28.92 24.88 -17.76
C VAL A 363 -29.36 23.41 -17.88
N THR A 364 -30.61 23.13 -18.25
CA THR A 364 -31.10 21.75 -18.46
C THR A 364 -30.39 21.06 -19.63
N LEU A 365 -30.11 21.77 -20.73
CA LEU A 365 -29.33 21.22 -21.84
C LEU A 365 -27.87 20.92 -21.44
N GLY A 366 -27.21 21.85 -20.72
CA GLY A 366 -25.86 21.63 -20.20
C GLY A 366 -25.79 20.47 -19.21
N PHE A 367 -26.80 20.34 -18.35
CA PHE A 367 -26.97 19.21 -17.44
C PHE A 367 -27.12 17.88 -18.20
N PHE A 368 -27.93 17.82 -19.27
CA PHE A 368 -28.05 16.61 -20.09
C PHE A 368 -26.75 16.22 -20.79
N LEU A 369 -25.96 17.20 -21.25
CA LEU A 369 -24.65 16.94 -21.86
C LEU A 369 -23.68 16.32 -20.84
N VAL A 370 -23.60 16.88 -19.63
CA VAL A 370 -22.78 16.36 -18.52
C VAL A 370 -23.26 14.98 -18.06
N HIS A 371 -24.58 14.80 -17.92
CA HIS A 371 -25.20 13.52 -17.55
C HIS A 371 -24.89 12.42 -18.58
N THR A 372 -25.10 12.70 -19.86
CA THR A 372 -24.90 11.72 -20.93
C THR A 372 -23.41 11.35 -21.04
N GLY A 373 -22.52 12.34 -20.98
CA GLY A 373 -21.07 12.12 -20.94
C GLY A 373 -20.65 11.25 -19.75
N ALA A 374 -21.01 11.64 -18.52
CA ALA A 374 -20.69 10.87 -17.32
C ALA A 374 -21.26 9.44 -17.37
N SER A 375 -22.49 9.28 -17.87
CA SER A 375 -23.19 7.99 -17.97
C SER A 375 -22.55 7.05 -19.00
N VAL A 376 -22.06 7.57 -20.12
CA VAL A 376 -21.28 6.81 -21.11
C VAL A 376 -19.91 6.43 -20.57
N LEU A 377 -19.18 7.38 -19.96
CA LEU A 377 -17.86 7.14 -19.37
C LEU A 377 -17.93 6.05 -18.27
N PHE A 378 -18.96 6.10 -17.42
CA PHE A 378 -19.24 5.09 -16.41
C PHE A 378 -19.60 3.73 -17.05
N GLY A 379 -20.44 3.70 -18.09
CA GLY A 379 -20.79 2.48 -18.82
C GLY A 379 -19.59 1.78 -19.47
N LEU A 380 -18.67 2.53 -20.08
CA LEU A 380 -17.46 1.99 -20.73
C LEU A 380 -16.40 1.50 -19.73
N ALA A 381 -16.32 2.12 -18.55
CA ALA A 381 -15.28 1.83 -17.56
C ALA A 381 -15.68 0.78 -16.50
N THR A 382 -16.99 0.60 -16.25
CA THR A 382 -17.53 -0.40 -15.30
C THR A 382 -17.14 -1.83 -15.69
N THR A 383 -16.65 -2.62 -14.71
CA THR A 383 -16.15 -3.98 -14.94
C THR A 383 -17.18 -5.13 -14.78
N PRO A 384 -18.17 -5.10 -13.87
CA PRO A 384 -19.20 -6.15 -13.85
C PRO A 384 -20.16 -6.01 -15.05
N LEU A 385 -20.06 -6.93 -16.01
CA LEU A 385 -20.82 -6.95 -17.27
C LEU A 385 -22.34 -6.71 -17.11
N ARG A 386 -22.95 -7.27 -16.06
CA ARG A 386 -24.39 -7.07 -15.77
C ARG A 386 -24.75 -5.61 -15.49
N VAL A 387 -23.88 -4.90 -14.76
CA VAL A 387 -24.06 -3.48 -14.45
C VAL A 387 -23.75 -2.62 -15.67
N GLN A 388 -22.70 -2.97 -16.43
CA GLN A 388 -22.36 -2.33 -17.70
C GLN A 388 -23.52 -2.41 -18.71
N LEU A 389 -24.15 -3.58 -18.89
CA LEU A 389 -25.31 -3.74 -19.76
C LEU A 389 -26.52 -2.93 -19.27
N GLY A 390 -26.81 -2.95 -17.96
CA GLY A 390 -27.88 -2.13 -17.37
C GLY A 390 -27.64 -0.63 -17.54
N GLN A 391 -26.40 -0.17 -17.37
CA GLN A 391 -26.01 1.23 -17.58
C GLN A 391 -26.07 1.64 -19.05
N LEU A 392 -25.66 0.78 -19.99
CA LEU A 392 -25.77 1.05 -21.42
C LEU A 392 -27.23 1.10 -21.88
N ALA A 393 -28.10 0.21 -21.36
CA ALA A 393 -29.54 0.29 -21.59
C ALA A 393 -30.13 1.61 -21.04
N HIS A 394 -29.74 2.02 -19.82
CA HIS A 394 -30.16 3.31 -19.26
C HIS A 394 -29.67 4.51 -20.09
N VAL A 395 -28.44 4.48 -20.61
CA VAL A 395 -27.93 5.52 -21.52
C VAL A 395 -28.80 5.63 -22.77
N VAL A 396 -29.21 4.52 -23.38
CA VAL A 396 -30.09 4.54 -24.57
C VAL A 396 -31.47 5.11 -24.24
N VAL A 397 -32.10 4.69 -23.14
CA VAL A 397 -33.42 5.20 -22.74
C VAL A 397 -33.34 6.68 -22.32
N SER A 398 -32.27 7.09 -21.63
CA SER A 398 -32.00 8.50 -21.33
C SER A 398 -31.79 9.33 -22.60
N LEU A 399 -31.14 8.78 -23.64
CA LEU A 399 -30.97 9.48 -24.91
C LEU A 399 -32.33 9.74 -25.58
N VAL A 400 -33.26 8.79 -25.54
CA VAL A 400 -34.63 8.97 -26.04
C VAL A 400 -35.36 10.08 -25.26
N VAL A 401 -35.20 10.15 -23.93
CA VAL A 401 -35.73 11.25 -23.12
C VAL A 401 -35.12 12.60 -23.51
N VAL A 402 -33.80 12.68 -23.72
CA VAL A 402 -33.11 13.91 -24.14
C VAL A 402 -33.56 14.37 -25.53
N VAL A 403 -33.71 13.45 -26.49
CA VAL A 403 -34.21 13.77 -27.85
C VAL A 403 -35.65 14.25 -27.80
N HIS A 404 -36.54 13.56 -27.07
CA HIS A 404 -37.94 13.96 -26.95
C HIS A 404 -38.07 15.33 -26.26
N TYR A 405 -37.31 15.58 -25.19
CA TYR A 405 -37.22 16.89 -24.53
C TYR A 405 -36.70 17.98 -25.49
N TYR A 406 -35.65 17.67 -26.27
CA TYR A 406 -35.08 18.62 -27.23
C TYR A 406 -36.11 19.05 -28.28
N GLU A 407 -36.78 18.10 -28.94
CA GLU A 407 -37.78 18.39 -29.98
C GLU A 407 -39.05 19.05 -29.45
N HIS A 408 -39.54 18.61 -28.28
CA HIS A 408 -40.88 18.97 -27.81
C HIS A 408 -40.92 20.12 -26.81
N ILE A 409 -39.79 20.42 -26.15
CA ILE A 409 -39.66 21.51 -25.16
C ILE A 409 -38.60 22.50 -25.62
N TRP A 410 -37.33 22.08 -25.71
CA TRP A 410 -36.21 23.01 -25.88
C TRP A 410 -36.22 23.75 -27.22
N ALA A 411 -36.43 23.05 -28.33
CA ALA A 411 -36.45 23.64 -29.67
C ALA A 411 -37.64 24.60 -29.85
N LYS A 412 -38.78 24.32 -29.19
CA LYS A 412 -39.96 25.21 -29.20
C LYS A 412 -39.73 26.45 -28.32
N ALA A 413 -39.15 26.26 -27.13
CA ALA A 413 -38.73 27.33 -26.25
C ALA A 413 -37.79 28.33 -26.94
N MET A 414 -36.77 27.85 -27.66
CA MET A 414 -35.80 28.68 -28.38
C MET A 414 -36.36 29.32 -29.67
N LEU A 415 -37.60 29.00 -30.05
CA LEU A 415 -38.33 29.62 -31.16
C LEU A 415 -39.51 30.48 -30.68
N ASP A 416 -39.67 30.67 -29.36
CA ASP A 416 -40.85 31.26 -28.71
C ASP A 416 -42.19 30.66 -29.20
N MET A 417 -42.17 29.36 -29.51
CA MET A 417 -43.36 28.60 -29.86
C MET A 417 -43.94 27.89 -28.64
N ASP A 418 -45.27 27.93 -28.51
CA ASP A 418 -45.99 27.20 -27.48
C ASP A 418 -45.67 25.70 -27.51
N HIS A 419 -45.16 25.18 -26.40
CA HIS A 419 -45.10 23.75 -26.16
C HIS A 419 -46.32 23.27 -25.37
N HIS A 420 -46.78 22.06 -25.69
CA HIS A 420 -47.84 21.37 -24.98
C HIS A 420 -47.32 20.01 -24.54
N VAL A 421 -46.81 19.92 -23.32
CA VAL A 421 -46.35 18.67 -22.71
C VAL A 421 -47.23 18.34 -21.52
N HIS A 422 -47.75 17.12 -21.49
CA HIS A 422 -48.62 16.67 -20.41
C HIS A 422 -47.79 16.38 -19.15
N ALA A 423 -48.33 16.65 -17.96
CA ALA A 423 -47.62 16.42 -16.69
C ALA A 423 -47.10 14.97 -16.54
N GLY A 424 -47.85 13.99 -17.07
CA GLY A 424 -47.45 12.58 -17.12
C GLY A 424 -46.13 12.31 -17.86
N THR A 425 -45.76 13.13 -18.85
CA THR A 425 -44.48 13.01 -19.57
C THR A 425 -43.30 13.36 -18.67
N PHE A 426 -43.44 14.37 -17.79
CA PHE A 426 -42.41 14.68 -16.79
C PHE A 426 -42.28 13.57 -15.74
N PHE A 427 -43.38 12.95 -15.31
CA PHE A 427 -43.31 11.77 -14.44
C PHE A 427 -42.65 10.57 -15.12
N LEU A 428 -42.87 10.37 -16.43
CA LEU A 428 -42.17 9.34 -17.21
C LEU A 428 -40.65 9.61 -17.26
N TYR A 429 -40.23 10.86 -17.47
CA TYR A 429 -38.81 11.23 -17.41
C TYR A 429 -38.23 10.98 -16.01
N ALA A 430 -38.93 11.39 -14.95
CA ALA A 430 -38.51 11.15 -13.57
C ALA A 430 -38.36 9.64 -13.27
N PHE A 431 -39.26 8.81 -13.79
CA PHE A 431 -39.20 7.36 -13.66
C PHE A 431 -38.01 6.72 -14.41
N VAL A 432 -37.69 7.21 -15.63
CA VAL A 432 -36.47 6.79 -16.34
C VAL A 432 -35.21 7.09 -15.51
N TYR A 433 -35.09 8.30 -14.96
CA TYR A 433 -33.92 8.67 -14.15
C TYR A 433 -33.88 7.95 -12.79
N LEU A 434 -35.03 7.61 -12.20
CA LEU A 434 -35.12 6.72 -11.03
C LEU A 434 -34.57 5.31 -11.34
N LEU A 435 -34.95 4.70 -12.48
CA LEU A 435 -34.40 3.41 -12.90
C LEU A 435 -32.87 3.46 -13.10
N GLY A 436 -32.36 4.60 -13.56
CA GLY A 436 -30.93 4.89 -13.68
C GLY A 436 -30.12 4.82 -12.37
N LEU A 437 -30.76 4.92 -11.20
CA LEU A 437 -30.09 4.72 -9.92
C LEU A 437 -29.69 3.26 -9.70
N GLY A 438 -30.42 2.30 -10.28
CA GLY A 438 -30.19 0.86 -10.11
C GLY A 438 -28.76 0.42 -10.46
N PRO A 439 -28.27 0.66 -11.70
CA PRO A 439 -26.89 0.33 -12.08
C PRO A 439 -25.82 0.99 -11.19
N ALA A 440 -26.01 2.26 -10.81
CA ALA A 440 -25.05 2.98 -9.98
C ALA A 440 -24.99 2.46 -8.53
N LEU A 441 -26.15 2.16 -7.94
CA LEU A 441 -26.24 1.53 -6.60
C LEU A 441 -25.65 0.11 -6.60
N LEU A 442 -25.88 -0.67 -7.66
CA LEU A 442 -25.29 -1.99 -7.80
C LEU A 442 -23.76 -1.94 -7.94
N ALA A 443 -23.21 -0.97 -8.68
CA ALA A 443 -21.75 -0.77 -8.76
C ALA A 443 -21.15 -0.49 -7.37
N ALA A 444 -21.72 0.45 -6.62
CA ALA A 444 -21.24 0.81 -5.28
C ALA A 444 -21.33 -0.37 -4.29
N ALA A 445 -22.36 -1.21 -4.40
CA ALA A 445 -22.48 -2.44 -3.62
C ALA A 445 -21.40 -3.48 -4.01
N TYR A 446 -21.11 -3.65 -5.31
CA TYR A 446 -20.08 -4.57 -5.78
C TYR A 446 -18.67 -4.15 -5.33
N ASP A 447 -18.32 -2.86 -5.42
CA ASP A 447 -17.02 -2.36 -4.95
C ASP A 447 -16.88 -2.57 -3.43
N LYS A 448 -17.90 -2.20 -2.64
CA LYS A 448 -17.89 -2.39 -1.18
C LYS A 448 -17.72 -3.86 -0.77
N VAL A 449 -18.36 -4.80 -1.47
CA VAL A 449 -18.21 -6.25 -1.23
C VAL A 449 -16.86 -6.79 -1.72
N ARG A 450 -16.24 -6.16 -2.73
CA ARG A 450 -14.90 -6.56 -3.21
C ARG A 450 -13.80 -6.11 -2.26
N ASP A 451 -13.91 -4.91 -1.72
CA ASP A 451 -12.87 -4.35 -0.85
C ASP A 451 -12.98 -4.95 0.58
N ALA A 452 -14.19 -5.27 1.05
CA ALA A 452 -14.41 -6.10 2.25
C ALA A 452 -14.03 -7.59 2.09
N LYS A 453 -13.45 -7.99 0.94
CA LYS A 453 -12.79 -9.29 0.71
C LYS A 453 -11.27 -9.15 0.51
N ARG A 454 -10.72 -7.96 0.76
CA ARG A 454 -9.30 -7.62 0.64
C ARG A 454 -8.71 -7.12 1.96
N SER A 455 -9.55 -6.59 2.84
CA SER A 455 -9.35 -6.54 4.30
C SER A 455 -9.55 -7.92 4.93
#